data_AF-A0AAJ2AND3-F1
#
_entry.id   AF-A0AAJ2AND3-F1
#
_cell.length_a   1.000
_cell.length_b   1.000
_cell.length_c   1.000
_cell.angle_alpha   90.00
_cell.angle_beta   90.00
_cell.angle_gamma   90.00
#
_symmetry.space_group_name_H-M   'P 1'
#
loop_
_entity.id
_entity.type
_entity.pdbx_description
1 polymer ?
#
loop_
_entity_poly.entity_id
_entity_poly.type
_entity_poly.pdbx_seq_one_letter_code
_entity_poly.pdbx_strand_id
1 'polypeptide(L)'
;MKATAFLEQAERKAQVVDALLVARYALVIHDGMTLLGDDEPPTRWRASFKAELRRIDAALQMAGIDTQQPLRPPMIGNDAEHNGDGLPPDADDE
;
A
#
# COMPACT_ATOMS: atom_id res chain seq x y z
N MET A 1 -31.55 8.24 -13.61
CA MET A 1 -30.24 7.64 -13.98
C MET A 1 -30.36 6.13 -13.81
N LYS A 2 -29.86 5.31 -14.74
CA LYS A 2 -30.08 3.84 -14.73
C LYS A 2 -29.28 3.20 -13.59
N ALA A 3 -29.90 2.29 -12.83
CA ALA A 3 -29.29 1.63 -11.67
C ALA A 3 -27.93 0.96 -11.98
N THR A 4 -27.77 0.42 -13.18
CA THR A 4 -26.51 -0.22 -13.63
C THR A 4 -25.35 0.77 -13.74
N ALA A 5 -25.59 1.98 -14.24
CA ALA A 5 -24.56 3.01 -14.38
C ALA A 5 -24.03 3.49 -13.02
N PHE A 6 -24.88 3.49 -11.99
CA PHE A 6 -24.46 3.80 -10.62
C PHE A 6 -23.56 2.71 -10.03
N LEU A 7 -23.88 1.43 -10.25
CA LEU A 7 -23.09 0.31 -9.75
C LEU A 7 -21.70 0.29 -10.38
N GLU A 8 -21.60 0.43 -11.70
CA GLU A 8 -20.31 0.52 -12.40
C GLU A 8 -19.47 1.73 -11.92
N GLN A 9 -20.12 2.86 -11.65
CA GLN A 9 -19.43 4.03 -11.13
C GLN A 9 -18.91 3.80 -9.70
N ALA A 10 -19.68 3.10 -8.86
CA ALA A 10 -19.26 2.75 -7.51
C ALA A 10 -18.08 1.77 -7.52
N GLU A 11 -18.11 0.76 -8.40
CA GLU A 11 -17.04 -0.22 -8.56
C GLU A 11 -15.73 0.44 -9.02
N ARG A 12 -15.79 1.28 -10.07
CA ARG A 12 -14.62 2.05 -10.51
C ARG A 12 -14.05 2.92 -9.40
N LYS A 13 -14.91 3.55 -8.60
CA LYS A 13 -14.47 4.38 -7.46
C LYS A 13 -13.79 3.52 -6.39
N ALA A 14 -14.32 2.34 -6.09
CA ALA A 14 -13.72 1.41 -5.12
C ALA A 14 -12.32 0.97 -5.57
N GLN A 15 -12.17 0.53 -6.83
CA GLN A 15 -10.88 0.12 -7.38
C GLN A 15 -9.82 1.22 -7.33
N VAL A 16 -10.20 2.47 -7.62
CA VAL A 16 -9.29 3.62 -7.52
C VAL A 16 -8.88 3.88 -6.06
N VAL A 17 -9.82 3.79 -5.12
CA VAL A 17 -9.52 3.94 -3.69
C VAL A 17 -8.56 2.86 -3.21
N ASP A 18 -8.77 1.60 -3.59
CA ASP A 18 -7.91 0.49 -3.21
C ASP A 18 -6.49 0.67 -3.76
N ALA A 19 -6.35 1.05 -5.04
CA ALA A 19 -5.05 1.34 -5.64
C ALA A 19 -4.31 2.49 -4.93
N LEU A 20 -5.05 3.54 -4.54
CA LEU A 20 -4.48 4.66 -3.78
C LEU A 20 -4.05 4.25 -2.37
N LEU A 21 -4.80 3.38 -1.69
CA LEU A 21 -4.42 2.84 -0.38
C LEU A 21 -3.13 2.00 -0.47
N VAL A 22 -3.01 1.15 -1.49
CA VAL A 22 -1.78 0.37 -1.76
C VAL A 22 -0.59 1.30 -2.03
N ALA A 23 -0.78 2.30 -2.90
CA ALA A 23 0.27 3.27 -3.23
C ALA A 23 0.71 4.05 -1.99
N ARG A 24 -0.25 4.51 -1.17
CA ARG A 24 0.03 5.20 0.09
C ARG A 24 0.86 4.34 1.03
N TYR A 25 0.45 3.08 1.24
CA TYR A 25 1.16 2.14 2.09
C TYR A 25 2.62 1.98 1.65
N ALA A 26 2.85 1.72 0.36
CA ALA A 26 4.19 1.57 -0.19
C ALA A 26 5.03 2.84 0.04
N LEU A 27 4.51 4.02 -0.30
CA LEU A 27 5.27 5.25 -0.16
C LEU A 27 5.59 5.61 1.29
N VAL A 28 4.69 5.32 2.25
CA VAL A 28 4.96 5.55 3.67
C VAL A 28 6.13 4.70 4.17
N ILE A 29 6.23 3.43 3.75
CA ILE A 29 7.32 2.53 4.17
C ILE A 29 8.68 2.99 3.63
N HIS A 30 8.70 3.51 2.41
CA HIS A 30 9.94 3.92 1.75
C HIS A 30 10.31 5.39 2.05
N ASP A 31 9.41 6.19 2.63
CA ASP A 31 9.69 7.57 3.00
C ASP A 31 10.81 7.62 4.04
N GLY A 32 11.83 8.41 3.76
CA GLY A 32 12.98 8.57 4.63
C GLY A 32 14.04 7.49 4.53
N MET A 33 13.87 6.48 3.67
CA MET A 33 14.96 5.54 3.35
C MET A 33 16.12 6.26 2.66
N THR A 34 17.34 5.80 2.93
CA THR A 34 18.53 6.29 2.23
C THR A 34 18.72 5.49 0.95
N LEU A 35 18.72 6.19 -0.18
CA LEU A 35 19.00 5.63 -1.50
C LEU A 35 20.46 5.89 -1.86
N LEU A 36 21.04 4.95 -2.61
CA LEU A 36 22.39 5.02 -3.14
C LEU A 36 22.32 5.24 -4.64
N GLY A 37 23.13 6.16 -5.14
CA GLY A 37 23.38 6.36 -6.54
C GLY A 37 24.28 5.27 -7.09
N ASP A 38 24.25 5.11 -8.40
CA ASP A 38 25.09 4.16 -9.15
C ASP A 38 26.47 4.76 -9.50
N ASP A 39 26.82 5.90 -8.90
CA ASP A 39 28.10 6.57 -9.07
C ASP A 39 29.18 6.03 -8.11
N GLU A 40 30.46 6.28 -8.42
CA GLU A 40 31.59 5.95 -7.57
C GLU A 40 32.36 7.24 -7.18
N PRO A 41 32.39 7.62 -5.89
CA PRO A 41 31.71 6.99 -4.76
C PRO A 41 30.19 7.26 -4.78
N PRO A 42 29.37 6.36 -4.23
CA PRO A 42 27.91 6.45 -4.35
C PRO A 42 27.36 7.68 -3.63
N THR A 43 26.65 8.51 -4.38
CA THR A 43 25.86 9.61 -3.83
C THR A 43 24.76 9.04 -2.96
N ARG A 44 24.57 9.61 -1.77
CA ARG A 44 23.53 9.20 -0.83
C ARG A 44 22.50 10.29 -0.67
N TRP A 45 21.23 9.95 -0.78
CA TRP A 45 20.15 10.89 -0.48
C TRP A 45 19.02 10.19 0.26
N ARG A 46 18.32 10.97 1.08
CA ARG A 46 17.12 10.51 1.77
C ARG A 46 15.92 10.68 0.84
N ALA A 47 15.23 9.59 0.52
CA ALA A 47 13.98 9.64 -0.22
C ALA A 47 12.93 10.41 0.59
N SER A 48 12.18 11.28 -0.07
CA SER A 48 11.08 12.02 0.55
C SER A 48 9.88 11.99 -0.40
N PHE A 49 8.85 11.24 -0.02
CA PHE A 49 7.60 11.11 -0.76
C PHE A 49 6.48 11.97 -0.16
N LYS A 50 6.83 12.95 0.69
CA LYS A 50 5.86 13.83 1.36
C LYS A 50 4.94 14.59 0.41
N ALA A 51 5.36 14.89 -0.82
CA ALA A 51 4.52 15.57 -1.79
C ALA A 51 3.46 14.62 -2.37
N GLU A 52 3.88 13.41 -2.72
CA GLU A 52 3.08 12.33 -3.25
C GLU A 52 2.05 11.86 -2.21
N LEU A 53 2.51 11.63 -0.97
CA LEU A 53 1.66 11.27 0.15
C LEU A 53 0.56 12.31 0.41
N ARG A 54 0.89 13.61 0.39
CA ARG A 54 -0.12 14.68 0.52
C ARG A 54 -1.17 14.67 -0.58
N ARG A 55 -0.77 14.37 -1.82
CA ARG A 55 -1.72 14.28 -2.95
C ARG A 55 -2.65 13.06 -2.81
N ILE A 56 -2.09 11.92 -2.41
CA ILE A 56 -2.87 10.70 -2.17
C ILE A 56 -3.82 10.89 -0.98
N ASP A 57 -3.35 11.49 0.12
CA ASP A 57 -4.17 11.82 1.28
C ASP A 57 -5.35 12.72 0.90
N ALA A 58 -5.11 13.77 0.10
CA ALA A 58 -6.17 14.65 -0.39
C ALA A 58 -7.19 13.90 -1.26
N ALA A 59 -6.72 13.01 -2.15
CA ALA A 59 -7.61 12.21 -3.00
C ALA A 59 -8.48 11.23 -2.18
N LEU A 60 -7.89 10.55 -1.20
CA LEU A 60 -8.61 9.65 -0.29
C LEU A 60 -9.60 10.41 0.59
N GLN A 61 -9.24 11.58 1.08
CA GLN A 61 -10.14 12.44 1.86
C GLN A 61 -11.35 12.91 1.04
N MET A 62 -11.14 13.29 -0.23
CA MET A 62 -12.24 13.59 -1.16
C MET A 62 -13.16 12.38 -1.41
N ALA A 63 -12.63 11.16 -1.28
CA ALA A 63 -13.41 9.94 -1.37
C ALA A 63 -14.15 9.58 -0.06
N GLY A 64 -13.91 10.32 1.04
CA GLY A 64 -14.48 10.08 2.36
C GLY A 64 -13.66 9.12 3.24
N ILE A 65 -12.41 8.81 2.85
CA ILE A 65 -11.52 7.92 3.60
C ILE A 65 -10.62 8.74 4.52
N ASP A 66 -10.63 8.41 5.82
CA ASP A 66 -9.75 9.00 6.81
C ASP A 66 -8.36 8.35 6.78
N THR A 67 -7.35 9.16 6.45
CA THR A 67 -5.96 8.72 6.29
C THR A 67 -5.13 8.84 7.58
N GLN A 68 -5.71 9.37 8.66
CA GLN A 68 -5.06 9.47 9.98
C GLN A 68 -5.06 8.12 10.73
N GLN A 69 -5.88 7.17 10.27
CA GLN A 69 -5.88 5.83 10.83
C GLN A 69 -4.60 5.07 10.45
N PRO A 70 -4.11 4.17 11.33
CA PRO A 70 -2.97 3.32 11.02
C PRO A 70 -3.18 2.57 9.69
N LEU A 71 -2.20 2.66 8.81
CA LEU A 71 -2.18 1.90 7.57
C LEU A 71 -2.09 0.42 7.90
N ARG A 72 -3.13 -0.34 7.52
CA ARG A 72 -2.99 -1.80 7.47
C ARG A 72 -2.26 -2.17 6.17
N PRO A 73 -1.38 -3.18 6.19
CA PRO A 73 -0.86 -3.75 4.97
C PRO A 73 -2.04 -4.09 4.05
N PRO A 74 -2.00 -3.70 2.77
CA PRO A 74 -2.98 -4.20 1.83
C PRO A 74 -2.90 -5.72 1.89
N MET A 75 -4.02 -6.36 2.24
CA MET A 75 -4.17 -7.81 2.09
C MET A 75 -4.13 -8.04 0.58
N ILE A 76 -2.93 -8.13 0.00
CA ILE A 76 -2.75 -8.62 -1.36
C ILE A 76 -3.41 -10.00 -1.32
N GLY A 77 -4.52 -10.14 -2.05
CA GLY A 77 -5.27 -11.38 -2.12
C GLY A 77 -4.29 -12.52 -2.30
N ASN A 78 -4.32 -13.46 -1.35
CA ASN A 78 -3.71 -14.75 -1.51
C ASN A 78 -4.46 -15.47 -2.64
N ASP A 79 -4.06 -15.17 -3.87
CA ASP A 79 -4.23 -16.10 -5.00
C ASP A 79 -3.24 -17.28 -4.83
N ALA A 80 -2.35 -17.21 -3.84
CA ALA A 80 -1.69 -18.37 -3.26
C ALA A 80 -2.70 -19.14 -2.41
N GLU A 81 -3.31 -20.15 -3.02
CA GLU A 81 -4.04 -21.22 -2.37
C GLU A 81 -3.44 -21.53 -1.00
N HIS A 82 -4.25 -21.33 0.03
CA HIS A 82 -4.02 -21.85 1.36
C HIS A 82 -4.13 -23.38 1.31
N ASN A 83 -3.10 -24.05 0.78
CA ASN A 83 -2.83 -25.44 1.13
C ASN A 83 -2.06 -25.41 2.44
N GLY A 84 -2.83 -25.44 3.53
CA GLY A 84 -2.30 -25.62 4.87
C GLY A 84 -1.54 -26.94 4.99
N ASP A 85 -0.27 -26.84 5.37
CA ASP A 85 0.51 -27.79 6.15
C ASP A 85 1.95 -27.24 6.20
N GLY A 86 2.62 -27.05 7.32
CA GLY A 86 2.29 -27.22 8.71
C GLY A 86 3.31 -26.40 9.51
N LEU A 87 3.02 -26.15 10.79
CA LEU A 87 4.06 -25.71 11.73
C LEU A 87 5.23 -26.70 11.65
N PRO A 88 6.50 -26.27 11.65
CA PRO A 88 7.57 -27.16 12.04
C PRO A 88 7.35 -27.52 13.52
N PRO A 89 7.14 -28.80 13.87
CA PRO A 89 7.27 -29.21 15.24
C PRO A 89 8.77 -29.19 15.60
N ASP A 90 9.02 -28.96 16.89
CA ASP A 90 10.27 -29.25 17.59
C ASP A 90 11.34 -28.15 17.53
N ALA A 91 11.11 -27.11 18.32
CA ALA A 91 12.19 -26.45 19.05
C ALA A 91 12.18 -27.01 20.48
N ASP A 92 12.76 -28.19 20.68
CA ASP A 92 13.26 -28.67 21.97
C ASP A 92 14.42 -29.68 21.73
N ASP A 93 15.46 -29.52 22.53
CA ASP A 93 16.59 -30.42 22.87
C ASP A 93 17.77 -30.62 21.89
N GLU A 94 18.83 -29.80 22.05
CA GLU A 94 20.16 -30.20 22.59
C GLU A 94 21.05 -28.99 22.95
#